data_AF-A0A354P6Q9-F1
#
_entry.id   AF-A0A354P6Q9-F1
#
_cell.length_a   1.000
_cell.length_b   1.000
_cell.length_c   1.000
_cell.angle_alpha   90.00
_cell.angle_beta   90.00
_cell.angle_gamma   90.00
#
_symmetry.space_group_name_H-M   'P 1'
#
loop_
_entity.id
_entity.type
_entity.pdbx_description
1 polymer ?
#
loop_
_entity_poly.entity_id
_entity_poly.type
_entity_poly.pdbx_seq_one_letter_code
_entity_poly.pdbx_strand_id
1 'polypeptide(L)'
;MDAAVVAANVCLRAANYSGVEHGGASCSPFTKATLFRLLTNVTYIGKLGYKDEVNEGEHDAIISTDVWQKVQSLLRRNGRTGGVEARNKFGAMLKGILRCACCDCSMTPTHTTKNGSKRYRYYVCMKAQKRGW
;
A
#
# COMPACT_ATOMS: atom_id res chain seq x y z
N MET A 1 42.63 11.12 5.28
CA MET A 1 42.43 12.46 4.70
C MET A 1 41.51 12.34 3.50
N ASP A 2 40.27 12.77 3.47
CA ASP A 2 39.23 12.96 4.47
C ASP A 2 37.93 13.06 3.64
N ALA A 3 37.18 11.96 3.52
CA ALA A 3 35.95 11.90 2.69
C ALA A 3 34.69 11.90 3.56
N ALA A 4 34.77 12.49 4.76
CA ALA A 4 33.76 12.38 5.81
C ALA A 4 32.72 13.52 5.85
N VAL A 5 32.68 14.45 4.88
CA VAL A 5 31.83 15.67 5.02
C VAL A 5 30.67 15.79 4.04
N VAL A 6 30.52 14.94 3.01
CA VAL A 6 29.50 15.20 1.95
C VAL A 6 28.20 14.38 2.08
N ALA A 7 28.12 13.37 2.95
CA ALA A 7 26.99 12.44 2.95
C ALA A 7 25.86 12.75 3.96
N ALA A 8 25.81 13.94 4.57
CA ALA A 8 24.90 14.23 5.69
C ALA A 8 23.61 15.02 5.35
N ASN A 9 23.36 15.45 4.10
CA ASN A 9 22.37 16.51 3.86
C ASN A 9 21.21 16.25 2.88
N VAL A 10 20.91 15.01 2.50
CA VAL A 10 19.83 14.77 1.49
C VAL A 10 18.50 14.23 2.05
N CYS A 11 18.41 13.80 3.32
CA CYS A 11 17.23 13.05 3.78
C CYS A 11 16.37 13.69 4.88
N LEU A 12 16.25 15.04 4.92
CA LEU A 12 15.29 15.72 5.81
C LEU A 12 14.29 16.65 5.10
N ARG A 13 14.17 16.62 3.76
CA ARG A 13 13.23 17.49 3.01
C ARG A 13 12.11 16.76 2.28
N ALA A 14 11.69 15.58 2.73
CA ALA A 14 10.52 14.88 2.18
C ALA A 14 9.18 15.35 2.79
N ALA A 15 9.00 16.66 2.99
CA ALA A 15 7.77 17.21 3.56
C ALA A 15 7.02 18.22 2.67
N ASN A 16 7.62 18.70 1.57
CA ASN A 16 6.94 19.65 0.67
C ASN A 16 7.41 19.44 -0.76
N TYR A 17 6.86 18.45 -1.47
CA TYR A 17 6.90 18.42 -2.93
C TYR A 17 5.58 19.00 -3.43
N SER A 18 5.48 20.33 -3.41
CA SER A 18 4.45 21.07 -4.14
C SER A 18 4.76 20.94 -5.63
N GLY A 19 4.17 19.93 -6.27
CA GLY A 19 4.23 19.77 -7.72
C GLY A 19 3.55 20.96 -8.40
N VAL A 20 4.14 21.44 -9.50
CA VAL A 20 3.61 22.53 -10.32
C VAL A 20 2.28 22.09 -10.94
N GLU A 21 1.20 22.74 -10.52
CA GLU A 21 -0.14 22.46 -11.02
C GLU A 21 -0.28 22.99 -12.45
N HIS A 22 -0.34 22.09 -13.43
CA HIS A 22 -0.58 22.47 -14.82
C HIS A 22 -2.07 22.72 -15.01
N GLY A 23 -2.46 24.00 -15.04
CA GLY A 23 -3.82 24.49 -15.23
C GLY A 23 -4.46 23.99 -16.53
N GLY A 24 -5.13 22.87 -16.42
CA GLY A 24 -5.99 22.21 -17.39
C GLY A 24 -6.58 20.98 -16.68
N ALA A 25 -7.58 20.31 -17.24
CA ALA A 25 -8.14 19.08 -16.65
C ALA A 25 -7.10 17.92 -16.46
N SER A 26 -5.82 18.19 -16.73
CA SER A 26 -4.61 17.38 -16.65
C SER A 26 -3.95 17.34 -15.26
N CYS A 27 -4.40 18.08 -14.25
CA CYS A 27 -3.74 18.13 -12.93
C CYS A 27 -4.53 17.48 -11.79
N SER A 28 -5.18 16.35 -12.07
CA SER A 28 -5.69 15.51 -10.98
C SER A 28 -4.52 14.84 -10.26
N PRO A 29 -4.47 14.85 -8.91
CA PRO A 29 -3.43 14.14 -8.18
C PRO A 29 -3.46 12.65 -8.57
N PHE A 30 -2.29 12.03 -8.68
CA PHE A 30 -2.21 10.59 -8.95
C PHE A 30 -2.99 9.83 -7.88
N THR A 31 -4.15 9.31 -8.26
CA THR A 31 -4.90 8.42 -7.39
C THR A 31 -4.16 7.09 -7.26
N LYS A 32 -4.39 6.36 -6.17
CA LYS A 32 -3.83 5.02 -5.97
C LYS A 32 -4.11 4.08 -7.15
N ALA A 33 -5.31 4.18 -7.74
CA ALA A 33 -5.69 3.37 -8.89
C ALA A 33 -4.89 3.76 -10.14
N THR A 34 -4.73 5.05 -10.40
CA THR A 34 -3.92 5.57 -11.52
C THR A 34 -2.47 5.13 -11.40
N LEU A 35 -1.88 5.28 -10.21
CA LEU A 35 -0.50 4.88 -9.96
C LEU A 35 -0.30 3.37 -10.09
N PHE A 36 -1.24 2.57 -9.56
CA PHE A 36 -1.18 1.11 -9.68
C PHE A 36 -1.20 0.69 -11.16
N ARG A 37 -2.11 1.27 -11.96
CA ARG A 37 -2.21 1.00 -13.39
C ARG A 37 -0.90 1.33 -14.14
N LEU A 38 -0.28 2.45 -13.78
CA LEU A 38 1.00 2.85 -14.35
C LEU A 38 2.12 1.85 -14.01
N LEU A 39 2.25 1.47 -12.74
CA LEU A 39 3.29 0.53 -12.31
C LEU A 39 3.09 -0.91 -12.82
N THR A 40 1.86 -1.31 -13.14
CA THR A 40 1.58 -2.64 -13.72
C THR A 40 1.76 -2.71 -15.23
N ASN A 41 2.00 -1.58 -15.90
CA ASN A 41 2.10 -1.56 -17.35
C ASN A 41 3.40 -2.22 -17.84
N VAL A 42 3.28 -3.18 -18.77
CA VAL A 42 4.38 -3.90 -19.41
C VAL A 42 5.06 -3.09 -20.52
N THR A 43 4.44 -2.00 -21.00
CA THR A 43 5.04 -1.13 -22.01
C THR A 43 6.39 -0.57 -21.55
N TYR A 44 6.58 -0.32 -20.26
CA TYR A 44 7.83 0.23 -19.74
C TYR A 44 9.05 -0.70 -19.88
N ILE A 45 8.84 -2.00 -20.11
CA ILE A 45 9.91 -3.00 -20.34
C ILE A 45 10.09 -3.36 -21.82
N GLY A 46 9.56 -2.56 -22.75
CA GLY A 46 9.66 -2.87 -24.19
C GLY A 46 8.67 -3.92 -24.68
N LYS A 47 7.63 -4.27 -23.88
CA LYS A 47 6.67 -5.33 -24.23
C LYS A 47 5.27 -4.76 -24.41
N LEU A 48 4.46 -5.41 -25.25
CA LEU A 48 3.08 -5.05 -25.48
C LEU A 48 2.16 -6.21 -25.07
N GLY A 49 1.22 -5.94 -24.17
CA GLY A 49 0.15 -6.89 -23.86
C GLY A 49 -1.01 -6.69 -24.82
N TYR A 50 -1.36 -7.72 -25.59
CA TYR A 50 -2.60 -7.77 -26.36
C TYR A 50 -3.41 -8.98 -25.93
N LYS A 51 -4.61 -8.73 -25.37
CA LYS A 51 -5.45 -9.76 -24.73
C LYS A 51 -4.66 -10.49 -23.64
N ASP A 52 -4.38 -11.77 -23.83
CA ASP A 52 -3.66 -12.64 -22.89
C ASP A 52 -2.21 -12.91 -23.32
N GLU A 53 -1.76 -12.30 -24.42
CA GLU A 53 -0.41 -12.51 -24.97
C GLU A 53 0.48 -11.28 -24.75
N VAL A 54 1.73 -11.53 -24.39
CA VAL A 54 2.74 -10.49 -24.20
C VAL A 54 3.78 -10.64 -25.31
N ASN A 55 3.73 -9.71 -26.26
CA ASN A 55 4.63 -9.67 -27.41
C ASN A 55 5.79 -8.69 -27.15
N GLU A 56 6.91 -8.91 -27.84
CA GLU A 56 8.01 -7.95 -27.87
C GLU A 56 7.60 -6.73 -28.70
N GLY A 57 7.72 -5.54 -28.12
CA GLY A 57 7.41 -4.28 -28.78
C GLY A 57 8.63 -3.73 -29.51
N GLU A 58 8.40 -2.87 -30.49
CA GLU A 58 9.46 -2.19 -31.26
C GLU A 58 10.12 -1.03 -30.49
N HIS A 59 9.57 -0.65 -29.33
CA HIS A 59 10.05 0.46 -28.54
C HIS A 59 11.11 0.03 -27.51
N ASP A 60 12.12 0.86 -27.34
CA ASP A 60 13.16 0.64 -26.34
C ASP A 60 12.59 0.63 -24.91
N ALA A 61 13.10 -0.29 -24.10
CA ALA A 61 12.71 -0.39 -22.70
C ALA A 61 13.21 0.84 -21.92
N ILE A 62 12.27 1.54 -21.26
CA ILE A 62 12.58 2.68 -20.40
C ILE A 62 13.17 2.19 -19.06
N ILE A 63 12.72 1.04 -18.58
CA ILE A 63 13.12 0.45 -17.30
C ILE A 63 13.64 -0.96 -17.55
N SER A 64 14.68 -1.34 -16.82
CA SER A 64 15.20 -2.71 -16.85
C SER A 64 14.20 -3.73 -16.28
N THR A 65 14.27 -4.95 -16.81
CA THR A 65 13.35 -6.04 -16.44
C THR A 65 13.47 -6.42 -14.96
N ASP A 66 14.68 -6.33 -14.37
CA ASP A 66 14.92 -6.65 -12.96
C ASP A 66 14.24 -5.64 -12.01
N VAL A 67 14.28 -4.35 -12.35
CA VAL A 67 13.61 -3.30 -11.57
C VAL A 67 12.11 -3.48 -11.65
N TRP A 68 11.57 -3.76 -12.84
CA TRP A 68 10.15 -4.03 -13.02
C TRP A 68 9.69 -5.24 -12.19
N GLN A 69 10.45 -6.34 -12.20
CA GLN A 69 10.14 -7.53 -11.41
C GLN A 69 10.14 -7.26 -9.91
N LYS A 70 11.10 -6.47 -9.41
CA LYS A 70 11.14 -6.02 -8.00
C LYS A 70 9.89 -5.19 -7.65
N VAL A 71 9.46 -4.29 -8.52
CA VAL A 71 8.23 -3.52 -8.30
C VAL A 71 7.01 -4.44 -8.26
N GLN A 72 6.89 -5.40 -9.18
CA GLN A 72 5.76 -6.35 -9.17
C GLN A 72 5.75 -7.24 -7.93
N SER A 73 6.91 -7.67 -7.42
CA SER A 73 6.99 -8.46 -6.20
C SER A 73 6.51 -7.64 -4.98
N LEU A 74 6.90 -6.37 -4.90
CA LEU A 74 6.43 -5.44 -3.87
C LEU A 74 4.93 -5.17 -3.98
N LEU A 75 4.40 -4.96 -5.19
CA LEU A 75 2.96 -4.77 -5.40
C LEU A 75 2.15 -6.00 -4.98
N ARG A 76 2.65 -7.22 -5.28
CA ARG A 76 2.02 -8.47 -4.82
C ARG A 76 2.04 -8.60 -3.30
N ARG A 77 3.20 -8.33 -2.66
CA ARG A 77 3.32 -8.31 -1.19
C ARG A 77 2.35 -7.30 -0.55
N ASN A 78 2.22 -6.13 -1.17
CA ASN A 78 1.37 -5.03 -0.69
C ASN A 78 -0.10 -5.14 -1.15
N GLY A 79 -0.48 -6.20 -1.87
CA GLY A 79 -1.77 -6.42 -2.53
C GLY A 79 -2.96 -6.63 -1.57
N ARG A 80 -3.96 -7.47 -1.93
CA ARG A 80 -5.23 -7.59 -1.16
C ARG A 80 -5.05 -7.88 0.33
N THR A 81 -3.95 -8.51 0.74
CA THR A 81 -3.60 -8.80 2.14
C THR A 81 -2.77 -7.69 2.80
N GLY A 82 -2.32 -6.69 2.03
CA GLY A 82 -1.92 -5.35 2.46
C GLY A 82 -0.85 -5.27 3.52
N GLY A 83 0.03 -6.28 3.63
CA GLY A 83 0.85 -6.48 4.81
C GLY A 83 -0.03 -6.60 6.05
N VAL A 84 -0.25 -7.80 6.55
CA VAL A 84 -0.99 -8.02 7.81
C VAL A 84 -0.47 -7.09 8.93
N GLU A 85 0.82 -6.78 8.87
CA GLU A 85 1.55 -5.85 9.73
C GLU A 85 1.23 -4.36 9.46
N ALA A 86 1.18 -3.90 8.20
CA ALA A 86 0.93 -2.48 7.88
C ALA A 86 -0.50 -2.05 8.19
N ARG A 87 -1.46 -2.97 8.11
CA ARG A 87 -2.85 -2.73 8.57
C ARG A 87 -3.00 -2.79 10.09
N ASN A 88 -1.94 -3.12 10.83
CA ASN A 88 -1.95 -3.20 12.28
C ASN A 88 -1.48 -1.91 12.97
N LYS A 89 -1.93 -0.75 12.48
CA LYS A 89 -1.58 0.58 13.03
C LYS A 89 -1.91 0.73 14.52
N PHE A 90 -2.77 -0.12 15.07
CA PHE A 90 -3.26 -0.04 16.45
C PHE A 90 -2.78 -1.17 17.38
N GLY A 91 -1.88 -2.05 16.94
CA GLY A 91 -1.26 -3.08 17.80
C GLY A 91 -2.21 -4.21 18.22
N ALA A 92 -3.09 -4.65 17.32
CA ALA A 92 -3.95 -5.81 17.53
C ALA A 92 -3.13 -7.10 17.43
N MET A 93 -2.56 -7.52 18.57
CA MET A 93 -1.71 -8.70 18.69
C MET A 93 -2.42 -10.02 18.35
N LEU A 94 -3.72 -10.12 18.65
CA LEU A 94 -4.49 -11.37 18.49
C LEU A 94 -5.30 -11.41 17.18
N LYS A 95 -5.12 -10.42 16.29
CA LYS A 95 -5.87 -10.32 15.04
C LYS A 95 -5.53 -11.51 14.12
N GLY A 96 -6.53 -12.30 13.78
CA GLY A 96 -6.37 -13.49 12.94
C GLY A 96 -6.17 -14.80 13.72
N ILE A 97 -5.87 -14.73 15.02
CA ILE A 97 -5.75 -15.89 15.91
C ILE A 97 -7.05 -16.08 16.70
N LEU A 98 -7.61 -15.00 17.23
CA LEU A 98 -8.77 -15.06 18.11
C LEU A 98 -10.05 -15.42 17.34
N ARG A 99 -10.68 -16.52 17.76
CA ARG A 99 -11.96 -17.04 17.26
C ARG A 99 -12.98 -17.02 18.39
N CYS A 100 -14.24 -16.74 18.04
CA CYS A 100 -15.32 -16.75 19.02
C CYS A 100 -15.89 -18.16 19.18
N ALA A 101 -16.00 -18.63 20.43
CA ALA A 101 -16.48 -19.97 20.74
C ALA A 101 -17.91 -20.27 20.24
N CYS A 102 -18.80 -19.28 20.23
CA CYS A 102 -20.20 -19.51 19.83
C CYS A 102 -20.42 -19.47 18.31
N CYS A 103 -19.62 -18.69 17.58
CA CYS A 103 -19.86 -18.37 16.17
C CYS A 103 -18.76 -18.90 15.22
N ASP A 104 -17.61 -19.35 15.75
CA ASP A 104 -16.33 -19.65 15.09
C ASP A 104 -15.80 -18.56 14.13
N CYS A 105 -16.45 -17.40 14.13
CA CYS A 105 -16.01 -16.27 13.32
C CYS A 105 -14.79 -15.62 13.97
N SER A 106 -13.93 -15.06 13.12
CA SER A 106 -12.82 -14.23 13.56
C SER A 106 -13.29 -13.07 14.43
N MET A 107 -12.53 -12.76 15.47
CA MET A 107 -12.78 -11.59 16.31
C MET A 107 -11.94 -10.40 15.84
N THR A 108 -12.59 -9.25 15.65
CA THR A 108 -11.95 -8.03 15.14
C THR A 108 -11.67 -7.07 16.30
N PRO A 109 -10.47 -6.46 16.35
CA PRO A 109 -10.14 -5.43 17.34
C PRO A 109 -10.99 -4.17 17.11
N THR A 110 -11.70 -3.72 18.15
CA THR A 110 -12.50 -2.50 18.18
C THR A 110 -12.07 -1.65 19.36
N HIS A 111 -12.39 -0.35 19.34
CA HIS A 111 -12.08 0.53 20.46
C HIS A 111 -13.17 1.56 20.71
N THR A 112 -13.31 1.98 21.96
CA THR A 112 -14.15 3.10 22.38
C THR A 112 -13.30 4.09 23.15
N THR A 113 -13.51 5.38 22.91
CA THR A 113 -12.83 6.45 23.65
C THR A 113 -13.81 7.06 24.65
N LYS A 114 -13.47 7.07 25.93
CA LYS A 114 -14.25 7.75 26.98
C LYS A 114 -13.55 9.05 27.36
N ASN A 115 -14.31 10.14 27.44
CA ASN A 115 -13.85 11.47 27.85
C ASN A 115 -12.63 12.00 27.06
N GLY A 116 -12.49 11.60 25.78
CA GLY A 116 -11.41 12.06 24.89
C GLY A 116 -10.00 11.56 25.21
N SER A 117 -9.72 11.13 26.45
CA SER A 117 -8.37 10.80 26.91
C SER A 117 -8.08 9.30 27.00
N LYS A 118 -9.06 8.46 27.37
CA LYS A 118 -8.84 7.02 27.60
C LYS A 118 -9.50 6.18 26.52
N ARG A 119 -8.68 5.41 25.78
CA ARG A 119 -9.11 4.51 24.72
C ARG A 119 -9.10 3.06 25.20
N TYR A 120 -10.28 2.47 25.30
CA TYR A 120 -10.48 1.05 25.64
C TYR A 120 -10.47 0.22 24.36
N ARG A 121 -9.65 -0.84 24.32
CA ARG A 121 -9.55 -1.76 23.17
C ARG A 121 -10.11 -3.11 23.57
N TYR A 122 -11.02 -3.64 22.77
CA TYR A 122 -11.66 -4.93 23.00
C TYR A 122 -11.82 -5.68 21.67
N TYR A 123 -12.02 -6.99 21.75
CA TYR A 123 -12.24 -7.83 20.56
C TYR A 123 -13.70 -8.25 20.48
N VAL A 124 -14.21 -8.33 19.26
CA VAL A 124 -15.64 -8.52 19.00
C VAL A 124 -15.86 -9.59 17.94
N CYS A 125 -16.83 -10.51 18.11
CA CYS A 125 -17.22 -11.49 17.06
C CYS A 125 -17.74 -10.70 15.83
N MET A 126 -17.14 -10.93 14.66
CA MET A 126 -17.56 -10.29 13.41
C MET A 126 -19.04 -10.53 13.08
N LYS A 127 -19.58 -11.69 13.45
CA LYS A 127 -21.00 -12.02 13.22
C LYS A 127 -21.93 -11.14 14.05
N ALA A 128 -21.58 -10.89 15.32
CA ALA A 128 -22.34 -9.99 16.19
C ALA A 128 -22.27 -8.55 15.68
N GLN A 129 -21.08 -8.08 15.30
CA GLN A 129 -20.88 -6.73 14.77
C GLN A 129 -21.68 -6.46 13.49
N LYS A 130 -21.75 -7.44 12.58
CA LYS A 130 -22.51 -7.30 11.32
C LYS A 130 -24.03 -7.36 11.51
N ARG A 131 -24.50 -8.06 12.54
CA ARG A 131 -25.93 -8.25 12.79
C ARG A 131 -26.55 -7.14 13.63
N GLY A 132 -25.72 -6.26 14.20
CA GLY A 132 -26.15 -5.35 15.25
C GLY A 132 -26.39 -6.14 16.54
N TRP A 133 -25.71 -5.74 17.60
CA TRP A 133 -26.04 -6.17 18.96
C TRP A 133 -27.12 -5.27 19.53
#